data_AF-A0AAN9ALU2-F1
#
_entry.id   AF-A0AAN9ALU2-F1
#
_cell.length_a   1.000
_cell.length_b   1.000
_cell.length_c   1.000
_cell.angle_alpha   90.00
_cell.angle_beta   90.00
_cell.angle_gamma   90.00
#
_symmetry.space_group_name_H-M   'P 1'
#
loop_
_entity.id
_entity.type
_entity.pdbx_description
1 polymer ?
#
loop_
_entity_poly.entity_id
_entity_poly.type
_entity_poly.pdbx_seq_one_letter_code
_entity_poly.pdbx_strand_id
1 'polypeptide(L)'
;MTKEFLTHGDYNVVIVDWGFGSLALYGQATANTRVVGAMIAQLITFMQTTTGAKPEDMHIIGHSLGSHVAGYAGEKLRYLGRITGMDPAEPYFQNTDKVVRLDPSDALFVDVIHTDAASFYSPDLGLGMNQACGHVDFYVNGGHDQPGCEQGPISQLAQHGLLEGTREFVACNHMRAYHLFSESINSKCPFEGYRCASEDDFNSGKCLACSGEECGYLGMHADRVKPHRTPATNKYYLKTGSRSPFCRKFLLCMFHSTHWQMHIPPTSP
;
A
#
# COMPACT_ATOMS: atom_id res chain seq x y z
N MET A 1 -11.19 -8.22 -5.79
CA MET A 1 -10.99 -6.95 -6.51
C MET A 1 -11.81 -6.80 -7.80
N THR A 2 -11.75 -7.72 -8.78
CA THR A 2 -12.52 -7.61 -10.05
C THR A 2 -14.02 -7.32 -9.85
N LYS A 3 -14.68 -8.07 -8.96
CA LYS A 3 -16.09 -7.84 -8.63
C LYS A 3 -16.34 -6.43 -8.08
N GLU A 4 -15.43 -5.89 -7.28
CA GLU A 4 -15.55 -4.56 -6.72
C GLU A 4 -15.49 -3.50 -7.82
N PHE A 5 -14.57 -3.63 -8.78
CA PHE A 5 -14.51 -2.74 -9.95
C PHE A 5 -15.78 -2.80 -10.79
N LEU A 6 -16.26 -4.00 -11.13
CA LEU A 6 -17.47 -4.17 -11.94
C LEU A 6 -18.75 -3.72 -11.21
N THR A 7 -18.71 -3.63 -9.88
CA THR A 7 -19.79 -3.03 -9.08
C THR A 7 -19.67 -1.51 -9.05
N HIS A 8 -18.44 -0.99 -9.01
CA HIS A 8 -18.15 0.43 -8.90
C HIS A 8 -18.50 1.20 -10.18
N GLY A 9 -18.27 0.60 -11.35
CA GLY A 9 -18.57 1.23 -12.64
C GLY A 9 -18.25 0.34 -13.83
N ASP A 10 -18.28 0.94 -15.01
CA ASP A 10 -17.96 0.28 -16.28
C ASP A 10 -16.44 0.26 -16.49
N TYR A 11 -15.80 -0.85 -16.13
CA TYR A 11 -14.36 -1.05 -16.22
C TYR A 11 -14.00 -2.26 -17.08
N ASN A 12 -12.95 -2.12 -17.89
CA ASN A 12 -12.25 -3.26 -18.46
C ASN A 12 -11.23 -3.79 -17.44
N VAL A 13 -11.52 -4.93 -16.82
CA VAL A 13 -10.61 -5.54 -15.82
C VAL A 13 -9.85 -6.70 -16.44
N VAL A 14 -8.53 -6.55 -16.61
CA VAL A 14 -7.63 -7.59 -17.12
C VAL A 14 -6.83 -8.18 -15.97
N ILE A 15 -6.94 -9.49 -15.76
CA ILE A 15 -6.14 -10.21 -14.77
C ILE A 15 -4.88 -10.75 -15.46
N VAL A 16 -3.71 -10.35 -14.96
CA VAL A 16 -2.42 -10.87 -15.45
C VAL A 16 -1.97 -12.01 -14.55
N ASP A 17 -2.28 -13.23 -14.96
CA ASP A 17 -1.77 -14.44 -14.28
C ASP A 17 -0.38 -14.79 -14.81
N TRP A 18 0.61 -14.73 -13.91
CA TRP A 18 1.99 -15.13 -14.17
C TRP A 18 2.48 -16.16 -13.13
N GLY A 19 1.55 -16.94 -12.55
CA GLY A 19 1.81 -17.87 -11.44
C GLY A 19 2.96 -18.84 -11.70
N PHE A 20 3.11 -19.35 -12.92
CA PHE A 20 4.25 -20.21 -13.28
C PHE A 20 5.60 -19.48 -13.15
N GLY A 21 5.65 -18.21 -13.52
CA GLY A 21 6.86 -17.38 -13.40
C GLY A 21 7.14 -16.93 -11.97
N SER A 22 6.10 -16.74 -11.15
CA SER A 22 6.24 -16.31 -9.75
C SER A 22 6.59 -17.44 -8.79
N LEU A 23 6.27 -18.70 -9.12
CA LEU A 23 6.56 -19.87 -8.29
C LEU A 23 8.01 -20.39 -8.40
N ALA A 24 8.86 -19.75 -9.20
CA ALA A 24 10.28 -20.07 -9.27
C ALA A 24 10.99 -19.69 -7.95
N LEU A 25 12.28 -20.07 -7.82
CA LEU A 25 13.12 -19.57 -6.73
C LEU A 25 13.06 -18.03 -6.68
N TYR A 26 13.03 -17.43 -5.48
CA TYR A 26 12.69 -16.01 -5.33
C TYR A 26 13.55 -15.06 -6.19
N GLY A 27 14.86 -15.32 -6.33
CA GLY A 27 15.73 -14.55 -7.23
C GLY A 27 15.34 -14.69 -8.72
N GLN A 28 14.88 -15.86 -9.14
CA GLN A 28 14.35 -16.08 -10.49
C GLN A 28 12.97 -15.44 -10.67
N ALA A 29 12.07 -15.55 -9.69
CA ALA A 29 10.77 -14.88 -9.71
C ALA A 29 10.94 -13.35 -9.80
N THR A 30 11.91 -12.80 -9.05
CA THR A 30 12.36 -11.41 -9.14
C THR A 30 12.81 -11.06 -10.55
N ALA A 31 13.69 -11.87 -11.17
CA ALA A 31 14.12 -11.62 -12.55
C ALA A 31 12.98 -11.70 -13.57
N ASN A 32 12.03 -12.62 -13.37
CA ASN A 32 10.86 -12.81 -14.24
C ASN A 32 9.94 -11.58 -14.25
N THR A 33 9.92 -10.76 -13.19
CA THR A 33 9.11 -9.53 -13.14
C THR A 33 9.36 -8.60 -14.33
N ARG A 34 10.61 -8.52 -14.80
CA ARG A 34 11.01 -7.74 -15.99
C ARG A 34 10.34 -8.21 -17.26
N VAL A 35 10.25 -9.53 -17.44
CA VAL A 35 9.63 -10.15 -18.62
C VAL A 35 8.13 -9.91 -18.59
N VAL A 36 7.49 -10.13 -17.44
CA VAL A 36 6.04 -9.91 -17.28
C VAL A 36 5.70 -8.42 -17.51
N GLY A 37 6.48 -7.50 -16.96
CA GLY A 37 6.30 -6.06 -17.21
C GLY A 37 6.41 -5.72 -18.70
N ALA A 38 7.39 -6.30 -19.42
CA ALA A 38 7.52 -6.13 -20.86
C ALA A 38 6.31 -6.66 -21.64
N MET A 39 5.75 -7.80 -21.24
CA MET A 39 4.55 -8.38 -21.86
C MET A 39 3.31 -7.50 -21.65
N ILE A 40 3.15 -6.93 -20.45
CA ILE A 40 2.04 -5.98 -20.18
C ILE A 40 2.19 -4.72 -21.03
N ALA A 41 3.40 -4.16 -21.12
CA ALA A 41 3.66 -2.99 -21.98
C ALA A 41 3.38 -3.30 -23.46
N GLN A 42 3.73 -4.49 -23.93
CA GLN A 42 3.42 -4.93 -25.29
C GLN A 42 1.91 -5.05 -25.52
N LEU A 43 1.16 -5.60 -24.55
CA LEU A 43 -0.30 -5.68 -24.63
C LEU A 43 -0.94 -4.29 -24.69
N ILE A 44 -0.50 -3.36 -23.83
CA ILE A 44 -1.01 -1.98 -23.81
C ILE A 44 -0.71 -1.27 -25.13
N THR A 45 0.52 -1.43 -25.65
CA THR A 45 0.90 -0.89 -26.96
C THR A 45 0.02 -1.46 -28.08
N PHE A 46 -0.24 -2.77 -28.05
CA PHE A 46 -1.13 -3.41 -29.02
C PHE A 46 -2.55 -2.85 -28.96
N MET A 47 -3.11 -2.66 -27.76
CA MET A 47 -4.42 -2.03 -27.59
C MET A 47 -4.41 -0.60 -28.14
N GLN A 48 -3.38 0.18 -27.82
CA GLN A 48 -3.23 1.54 -28.33
C GLN A 48 -3.21 1.58 -29.86
N THR A 49 -2.41 0.73 -30.50
CA THR A 49 -2.28 0.73 -31.97
C THR A 49 -3.52 0.18 -32.68
N THR A 50 -4.28 -0.70 -32.04
CA THR A 50 -5.40 -1.41 -32.67
C THR A 50 -6.73 -0.70 -32.46
N THR A 51 -6.95 -0.12 -31.28
CA THR A 51 -8.24 0.49 -30.91
C THR A 51 -8.16 1.99 -30.65
N GLY A 52 -6.95 2.55 -30.55
CA GLY A 52 -6.74 3.95 -30.14
C GLY A 52 -6.85 4.17 -28.64
N ALA A 53 -6.91 3.11 -27.83
CA ALA A 53 -6.91 3.20 -26.38
C ALA A 53 -5.65 3.92 -25.87
N LYS A 54 -5.81 4.88 -24.99
CA LYS A 54 -4.71 5.70 -24.48
C LYS A 54 -4.10 5.07 -23.23
N PRO A 55 -2.77 4.90 -23.13
CA PRO A 55 -2.12 4.48 -21.90
C PRO A 55 -2.47 5.38 -20.71
N GLU A 56 -2.76 6.66 -20.96
CA GLU A 56 -3.21 7.65 -19.98
C GLU A 56 -4.52 7.26 -19.27
N ASP A 57 -5.37 6.45 -19.93
CA ASP A 57 -6.65 5.98 -19.40
C ASP A 57 -6.50 4.63 -18.66
N MET A 58 -5.28 4.12 -18.49
CA MET A 58 -5.01 2.80 -17.91
C MET A 58 -4.43 2.89 -16.50
N HIS A 59 -4.85 1.94 -15.64
CA HIS A 59 -4.41 1.79 -14.27
C HIS A 59 -3.86 0.38 -14.05
N ILE A 60 -2.56 0.26 -13.75
CA ILE A 60 -1.94 -1.02 -13.38
C ILE A 60 -1.88 -1.12 -11.87
N ILE A 61 -2.41 -2.20 -11.31
CA ILE A 61 -2.40 -2.47 -9.87
C ILE A 61 -1.54 -3.69 -9.61
N GLY A 62 -0.43 -3.51 -8.90
CA GLY A 62 0.50 -4.55 -8.55
C GLY A 62 0.51 -4.81 -7.05
N HIS A 63 0.65 -6.07 -6.63
CA HIS A 63 0.89 -6.46 -5.24
C HIS A 63 2.22 -7.17 -5.11
N SER A 64 2.97 -6.93 -4.03
CA SER A 64 4.25 -7.61 -3.78
C SER A 64 5.22 -7.43 -4.97
N LEU A 65 5.80 -8.52 -5.51
CA LEU A 65 6.57 -8.53 -6.76
C LEU A 65 5.81 -7.93 -7.96
N GLY A 66 4.47 -8.05 -7.96
CA GLY A 66 3.60 -7.47 -8.97
C GLY A 66 3.65 -5.94 -9.02
N SER A 67 4.00 -5.27 -7.92
CA SER A 67 4.23 -3.82 -7.90
C SER A 67 5.42 -3.43 -8.78
N HIS A 68 6.48 -4.25 -8.81
CA HIS A 68 7.63 -4.04 -9.68
C HIS A 68 7.34 -4.46 -11.12
N VAL A 69 6.52 -5.49 -11.33
CA VAL A 69 5.97 -5.80 -12.67
C VAL A 69 5.26 -4.58 -13.25
N ALA A 70 4.45 -3.88 -12.44
CA ALA A 70 3.77 -2.66 -12.85
C ALA A 70 4.76 -1.54 -13.20
N GLY A 71 5.79 -1.33 -12.37
CA GLY A 71 6.88 -0.38 -12.66
C GLY A 71 7.58 -0.68 -13.98
N TYR A 72 8.01 -1.92 -14.20
CA TYR A 72 8.65 -2.34 -15.47
C TYR A 72 7.74 -2.20 -16.70
N ALA A 73 6.42 -2.30 -16.53
CA ALA A 73 5.48 -2.01 -17.60
C ALA A 73 5.41 -0.49 -17.88
N GLY A 74 5.31 0.31 -16.80
CA GLY A 74 5.29 1.77 -16.86
C GLY A 74 6.52 2.38 -17.50
N GLU A 75 7.73 1.91 -17.14
CA GLU A 75 9.01 2.35 -17.72
C GLU A 75 9.04 2.25 -19.27
N LYS A 76 8.29 1.28 -19.83
CA LYS A 76 8.23 1.02 -21.27
C LYS A 76 7.11 1.78 -21.98
N LEU A 77 6.19 2.38 -21.24
CA LEU A 77 5.02 3.08 -21.75
C LEU A 77 5.17 4.58 -21.53
N ARG A 78 4.93 5.36 -22.58
CA ARG A 78 4.85 6.82 -22.40
C ARG A 78 3.48 7.16 -21.83
N TYR A 79 3.48 7.95 -20.75
CA TYR A 79 2.27 8.53 -20.17
C TYR A 79 1.25 7.49 -19.66
N LEU A 80 1.70 6.36 -19.11
CA LEU A 80 0.80 5.45 -18.40
C LEU A 80 0.02 6.22 -17.32
N GLY A 81 -1.30 6.07 -17.27
CA GLY A 81 -2.18 6.87 -16.41
C GLY A 81 -1.87 6.73 -14.92
N ARG A 82 -1.96 5.51 -14.39
CA ARG A 82 -1.76 5.25 -12.96
C ARG A 82 -1.11 3.91 -12.67
N ILE A 83 -0.24 3.88 -11.67
CA ILE A 83 0.18 2.63 -11.00
C ILE A 83 -0.21 2.70 -9.53
N THR A 84 -0.82 1.62 -9.01
CA THR A 84 -0.89 1.42 -7.56
C THR A 84 0.00 0.26 -7.14
N GLY A 85 0.96 0.52 -6.27
CA GLY A 85 1.80 -0.49 -5.62
C GLY A 85 1.23 -0.89 -4.26
N MET A 86 0.73 -2.12 -4.15
CA MET A 86 0.25 -2.69 -2.91
C MET A 86 1.39 -3.46 -2.25
N ASP A 87 1.99 -2.85 -1.24
CA ASP A 87 3.11 -3.36 -0.45
C ASP A 87 4.24 -3.93 -1.33
N PRO A 88 4.93 -3.08 -2.14
CA PRO A 88 6.00 -3.53 -3.03
C PRO A 88 7.08 -4.31 -2.29
N ALA A 89 7.57 -5.42 -2.85
CA ALA A 89 8.47 -6.32 -2.14
C ALA A 89 9.86 -5.69 -1.88
N GLU A 90 10.41 -5.83 -0.67
CA GLU A 90 11.74 -5.32 -0.32
C GLU A 90 12.89 -6.08 -0.99
N PRO A 91 12.99 -7.43 -0.86
CA PRO A 91 14.23 -8.12 -1.18
C PRO A 91 14.55 -8.04 -2.68
N TYR A 92 15.79 -7.61 -2.99
CA TYR A 92 16.32 -7.31 -4.34
C TYR A 92 15.80 -6.03 -5.01
N PHE A 93 14.94 -5.23 -4.36
CA PHE A 93 14.41 -3.98 -4.94
C PHE A 93 14.72 -2.75 -4.11
N GLN A 94 14.59 -2.81 -2.78
CA GLN A 94 14.82 -1.64 -1.93
C GLN A 94 16.26 -1.09 -2.10
N ASN A 95 16.37 0.23 -2.15
CA ASN A 95 17.63 0.98 -2.33
C ASN A 95 18.37 0.70 -3.65
N THR A 96 17.75 -0.01 -4.60
CA THR A 96 18.28 -0.12 -5.96
C THR A 96 18.00 1.15 -6.77
N ASP A 97 18.70 1.29 -7.89
CA ASP A 97 18.40 2.31 -8.89
C ASP A 97 16.95 2.20 -9.34
N LYS A 98 16.32 3.34 -9.65
CA LYS A 98 14.91 3.38 -10.05
C LYS A 98 14.60 2.48 -11.26
N VAL A 99 15.56 2.24 -12.15
CA VAL A 99 15.40 1.32 -13.30
C VAL A 99 15.13 -0.14 -12.89
N VAL A 100 15.32 -0.51 -11.62
CA VAL A 100 15.18 -1.88 -11.12
C VAL A 100 13.88 -2.09 -10.33
N ARG A 101 13.14 -1.03 -10.01
CA ARG A 101 12.02 -1.07 -9.06
C ARG A 101 10.89 -0.15 -9.50
N LEU A 102 9.80 -0.17 -8.73
CA LEU A 102 8.74 0.82 -8.88
C LEU A 102 9.28 2.19 -8.45
N ASP A 103 8.98 3.23 -9.22
CA ASP A 103 9.27 4.61 -8.87
C ASP A 103 8.22 5.59 -9.45
N PRO A 104 8.17 6.84 -8.97
CA PRO A 104 7.22 7.84 -9.46
C PRO A 104 7.31 8.10 -10.98
N SER A 105 8.45 7.84 -11.62
CA SER A 105 8.60 8.06 -13.06
C SER A 105 7.90 7.02 -13.96
N ASP A 106 7.38 5.93 -13.40
CA ASP A 106 6.76 4.84 -14.16
C ASP A 106 5.33 5.15 -14.65
N ALA A 107 4.66 6.16 -14.10
CA ALA A 107 3.33 6.59 -14.53
C ALA A 107 3.08 8.08 -14.24
N LEU A 108 2.02 8.64 -14.83
CA LEU A 108 1.57 10.01 -14.53
C LEU A 108 1.18 10.17 -13.06
N PHE A 109 0.70 9.10 -12.43
CA PHE A 109 0.45 9.04 -11.00
C PHE A 109 0.80 7.66 -10.44
N VAL A 110 1.47 7.63 -9.29
CA VAL A 110 1.88 6.40 -8.61
C VAL A 110 1.50 6.53 -7.15
N ASP A 111 0.64 5.65 -6.65
CA ASP A 111 0.26 5.59 -5.24
C ASP A 111 0.66 4.25 -4.64
N VAL A 112 1.22 4.27 -3.42
CA VAL A 112 1.77 3.09 -2.78
C VAL A 112 1.14 2.89 -1.40
N ILE A 113 0.83 1.64 -1.08
CA ILE A 113 0.27 1.24 0.22
C ILE A 113 1.30 0.36 0.92
N HIS A 114 1.86 0.83 2.03
CA HIS A 114 2.80 0.08 2.87
C HIS A 114 2.07 -0.53 4.06
N THR A 115 2.18 -1.85 4.21
CA THR A 115 1.54 -2.62 5.29
C THR A 115 2.47 -3.61 5.99
N ASP A 116 3.60 -3.97 5.38
CA ASP A 116 4.59 -4.89 5.95
C ASP A 116 6.04 -4.39 5.75
N ALA A 117 6.26 -3.10 6.01
CA ALA A 117 7.48 -2.34 5.76
C ALA A 117 8.55 -2.47 6.86
N ALA A 118 8.40 -3.40 7.80
CA ALA A 118 9.54 -3.78 8.65
C ALA A 118 10.63 -4.39 7.75
N SER A 119 11.91 -4.18 8.06
CA SER A 119 12.95 -4.69 7.17
C SER A 119 12.94 -6.21 7.17
N PHE A 120 13.04 -6.82 5.99
CA PHE A 120 13.18 -8.25 5.78
C PHE A 120 14.38 -8.85 6.52
N TYR A 121 15.43 -8.05 6.74
CA TYR A 121 16.63 -8.47 7.46
C TYR A 121 16.57 -8.24 8.97
N SER A 122 15.47 -7.66 9.46
CA SER A 122 15.19 -7.47 10.88
C SER A 122 14.48 -8.71 11.47
N PRO A 123 14.39 -8.83 12.81
CA PRO A 123 13.65 -9.90 13.46
C PRO A 123 12.17 -9.98 13.08
N ASP A 124 11.58 -8.88 12.61
CA ASP A 124 10.16 -8.78 12.28
C ASP A 124 9.82 -9.38 10.90
N LEU A 125 10.83 -9.63 10.05
CA LEU A 125 10.71 -10.31 8.75
C LEU A 125 9.67 -9.71 7.79
N GLY A 126 9.52 -8.38 7.77
CA GLY A 126 8.60 -7.72 6.83
C GLY A 126 8.99 -7.94 5.38
N LEU A 127 8.00 -8.12 4.51
CA LEU A 127 8.19 -8.41 3.09
C LEU A 127 8.17 -7.15 2.22
N GLY A 128 7.57 -6.07 2.70
CA GLY A 128 7.35 -4.82 1.96
C GLY A 128 8.49 -3.82 2.08
N MET A 129 8.66 -2.97 1.07
CA MET A 129 9.59 -1.83 1.11
C MET A 129 9.14 -0.81 2.15
N ASN A 130 10.08 -0.21 2.87
CA ASN A 130 9.86 1.03 3.65
C ASN A 130 10.21 2.28 2.83
N GLN A 131 11.10 2.12 1.85
CA GLN A 131 11.44 3.20 0.93
C GLN A 131 10.19 3.68 0.18
N ALA A 132 9.90 4.98 0.28
CA ALA A 132 8.87 5.63 -0.50
C ALA A 132 9.19 5.52 -2.01
N CYS A 133 8.22 5.06 -2.79
CA CYS A 133 8.36 4.81 -4.22
C CYS A 133 7.17 5.28 -5.05
N GLY A 134 6.23 6.02 -4.44
CA GLY A 134 5.12 6.67 -5.13
C GLY A 134 5.25 8.20 -5.21
N HIS A 135 4.31 8.79 -5.94
CA HIS A 135 3.96 10.20 -5.77
C HIS A 135 3.31 10.45 -4.41
N VAL A 136 2.59 9.44 -3.91
CA VAL A 136 2.01 9.38 -2.56
C VAL A 136 2.25 7.99 -1.97
N ASP A 137 2.67 7.93 -0.72
CA ASP A 137 2.99 6.68 -0.02
C ASP A 137 2.19 6.64 1.30
N PHE A 138 1.29 5.67 1.42
CA PHE A 138 0.43 5.48 2.59
C PHE A 138 1.03 4.41 3.52
N TYR A 139 1.43 4.81 4.72
CA TYR A 139 1.94 3.93 5.76
C TYR A 139 0.81 3.59 6.74
N VAL A 140 0.10 2.49 6.46
CA VAL A 140 -1.11 2.13 7.19
C VAL A 140 -0.74 1.51 8.53
N ASN A 141 -1.30 2.02 9.62
CA ASN A 141 -0.97 1.60 10.98
C ASN A 141 0.52 1.74 11.35
N GLY A 142 1.25 2.64 10.68
CA GLY A 142 2.71 2.74 10.80
C GLY A 142 3.47 2.01 9.67
N GLY A 143 2.77 1.13 8.96
CA GLY A 143 3.26 0.44 7.78
C GLY A 143 3.89 -0.91 8.06
N HIS A 144 3.94 -1.39 9.31
CA HIS A 144 4.58 -2.66 9.68
C HIS A 144 3.63 -3.64 10.39
N ASP A 145 2.94 -3.23 11.45
CA ASP A 145 2.07 -4.10 12.24
C ASP A 145 0.59 -3.80 12.01
N GLN A 146 -0.07 -4.66 11.23
CA GLN A 146 -1.49 -4.47 10.92
C GLN A 146 -2.37 -5.08 12.02
N PRO A 147 -3.36 -4.33 12.55
CA PRO A 147 -4.28 -4.86 13.53
C PRO A 147 -4.92 -6.17 13.04
N GLY A 148 -4.96 -7.17 13.92
CA GLY A 148 -5.48 -8.51 13.60
C GLY A 148 -4.49 -9.47 12.94
N CYS A 149 -3.25 -9.06 12.67
CA CYS A 149 -2.17 -9.94 12.18
C CYS A 149 -1.22 -10.45 13.29
N GLU A 150 -1.47 -10.09 14.55
CA GLU A 150 -0.68 -10.46 15.74
C GLU A 150 -0.71 -11.97 16.09
N GLN A 151 -1.50 -12.79 15.36
CA GLN A 151 -1.65 -14.21 15.62
C GLN A 151 -0.35 -14.94 15.23
N GLY A 152 0.41 -15.40 16.23
CA GLY A 152 1.67 -16.14 16.07
C GLY A 152 1.58 -17.38 15.16
N PRO A 153 2.73 -17.97 14.76
CA PRO A 153 2.78 -19.09 13.82
C PRO A 153 1.91 -20.26 14.32
N ILE A 154 1.90 -20.49 15.64
CA ILE A 154 1.18 -21.59 16.30
C ILE A 154 -0.35 -21.46 16.14
N SER A 155 -0.92 -20.27 16.27
CA SER A 155 -2.35 -20.04 16.09
C SER A 155 -2.81 -20.19 14.64
N GLN A 156 -1.97 -19.79 13.68
CA GLN A 156 -2.30 -19.90 12.26
C GLN A 156 -2.10 -21.34 11.73
N LEU A 157 -1.07 -22.05 12.21
CA LEU A 157 -0.88 -23.48 11.96
C LEU A 157 -2.03 -24.33 12.52
N ALA A 158 -2.61 -23.92 13.66
CA ALA A 158 -3.75 -24.60 14.28
C ALA A 158 -5.07 -24.39 13.50
N GLN A 159 -5.22 -23.27 12.79
CA GLN A 159 -6.43 -22.95 12.01
C GLN A 159 -6.36 -23.44 10.56
N HIS A 160 -5.18 -23.41 9.95
CA HIS A 160 -5.01 -23.61 8.50
C HIS A 160 -4.04 -24.76 8.13
N GLY A 161 -3.46 -25.47 9.12
CA GLY A 161 -2.53 -26.58 8.86
C GLY A 161 -1.10 -26.14 8.51
N LEU A 162 -0.17 -27.11 8.39
CA LEU A 162 1.28 -26.85 8.45
C LEU A 162 1.84 -26.05 7.24
N LEU A 163 1.28 -26.27 6.05
CA LEU A 163 1.77 -25.70 4.78
C LEU A 163 1.07 -24.39 4.39
N GLU A 164 -0.21 -24.25 4.72
CA GLU A 164 -0.98 -23.01 4.51
C GLU A 164 -0.74 -22.03 5.66
N GLY A 165 -0.69 -22.49 6.91
CA GLY A 165 -0.45 -21.63 8.09
C GLY A 165 0.95 -21.00 8.17
N THR A 166 1.98 -21.59 7.55
CA THR A 166 3.31 -20.96 7.41
C THR A 166 3.32 -19.84 6.37
N ARG A 167 2.53 -19.97 5.29
CA ARG A 167 2.37 -18.95 4.26
C ARG A 167 1.46 -17.81 4.71
N GLU A 168 0.37 -18.11 5.43
CA GLU A 168 -0.56 -17.11 5.95
C GLU A 168 0.04 -16.27 7.09
N PHE A 169 0.91 -16.86 7.93
CA PHE A 169 1.52 -16.17 9.07
C PHE A 169 2.41 -15.00 8.65
N VAL A 170 3.30 -15.22 7.69
CA VAL A 170 4.19 -14.16 7.17
C VAL A 170 3.44 -13.25 6.17
N ALA A 171 2.33 -13.70 5.60
CA ALA A 171 1.60 -12.93 4.59
C ALA A 171 0.50 -12.01 5.14
N CYS A 172 0.09 -12.08 6.42
CA CYS A 172 -1.08 -11.31 6.88
C CYS A 172 -0.89 -9.79 6.73
N ASN A 173 0.22 -9.25 7.25
CA ASN A 173 0.57 -7.83 7.09
C ASN A 173 0.70 -7.49 5.60
N HIS A 174 1.44 -8.32 4.86
CA HIS A 174 1.69 -8.11 3.43
C HIS A 174 0.42 -8.12 2.56
N MET A 175 -0.55 -8.96 2.89
CA MET A 175 -1.85 -9.07 2.19
C MET A 175 -2.83 -7.96 2.60
N ARG A 176 -2.57 -7.25 3.71
CA ARG A 176 -3.44 -6.16 4.16
C ARG A 176 -3.59 -5.08 3.10
N ALA A 177 -2.54 -4.74 2.35
CA ALA A 177 -2.62 -3.76 1.26
C ALA A 177 -3.69 -4.13 0.21
N TYR A 178 -3.76 -5.40 -0.21
CA TYR A 178 -4.80 -5.90 -1.12
C TYR A 178 -6.21 -5.75 -0.54
N HIS A 179 -6.39 -6.07 0.74
CA HIS A 179 -7.67 -5.95 1.42
C HIS A 179 -8.14 -4.49 1.54
N LEU A 180 -7.22 -3.59 1.90
CA LEU A 180 -7.52 -2.17 2.03
C LEU A 180 -7.85 -1.53 0.68
N PHE A 181 -7.07 -1.82 -0.36
CA PHE A 181 -7.38 -1.33 -1.71
C PHE A 181 -8.74 -1.87 -2.17
N SER A 182 -8.98 -3.18 -2.03
CA SER A 182 -10.25 -3.78 -2.44
C SER A 182 -11.46 -3.16 -1.73
N GLU A 183 -11.37 -2.92 -0.42
CA GLU A 183 -12.45 -2.25 0.33
C GLU A 183 -12.63 -0.79 -0.09
N SER A 184 -11.54 -0.07 -0.38
CA SER A 184 -11.59 1.36 -0.76
C SER A 184 -12.42 1.64 -2.02
N ILE A 185 -12.55 0.68 -2.94
CA ILE A 185 -13.25 0.84 -4.22
C ILE A 185 -14.72 1.26 -4.02
N ASN A 186 -15.43 0.57 -3.12
CA ASN A 186 -16.87 0.80 -2.88
C ASN A 186 -17.17 1.33 -1.48
N SER A 187 -16.14 1.70 -0.72
CA SER A 187 -16.30 2.21 0.64
C SER A 187 -16.89 3.62 0.64
N LYS A 188 -17.89 3.84 1.51
CA LYS A 188 -18.37 5.20 1.84
C LYS A 188 -17.40 5.95 2.78
N CYS A 189 -16.53 5.21 3.45
CA CYS A 189 -15.49 5.75 4.31
C CYS A 189 -14.25 6.02 3.45
N PRO A 190 -13.69 7.24 3.47
CA PRO A 190 -12.77 7.69 2.43
C PRO A 190 -11.33 7.16 2.58
N PHE A 191 -11.04 6.38 3.63
CA PHE A 191 -9.68 6.00 4.03
C PHE A 191 -8.73 7.22 4.06
N GLU A 192 -9.16 8.24 4.80
CA GLU A 192 -8.42 9.48 4.96
C GLU A 192 -7.10 9.22 5.70
N GLY A 193 -6.00 9.62 5.07
CA GLY A 193 -4.67 9.64 5.64
C GLY A 193 -4.09 11.03 5.64
N TYR A 194 -3.22 11.27 6.62
CA TYR A 194 -2.69 12.59 6.94
C TYR A 194 -1.22 12.65 6.57
N ARG A 195 -0.83 13.68 5.82
CA ARG A 195 0.57 13.90 5.45
C ARG A 195 1.35 14.24 6.72
N CYS A 196 2.41 13.50 6.98
CA CYS A 196 3.23 13.71 8.17
C CYS A 196 4.69 13.39 7.91
N ALA A 197 5.60 14.00 8.67
CA ALA A 197 7.03 13.79 8.49
C ALA A 197 7.49 12.39 8.94
N SER A 198 6.85 11.85 9.97
CA SER A 198 7.13 10.54 10.55
C SER A 198 5.88 9.94 11.18
N GLU A 199 5.96 8.64 11.48
CA GLU A 199 4.92 7.98 12.24
C GLU A 199 4.79 8.54 13.67
N ASP A 200 5.90 8.89 14.32
CA ASP A 200 5.90 9.47 15.67
C ASP A 200 5.14 10.81 15.72
N ASP A 201 5.32 11.65 14.70
CA ASP A 201 4.59 12.91 14.57
C ASP A 201 3.10 12.67 14.34
N PHE A 202 2.74 11.62 13.59
CA PHE A 202 1.35 11.22 13.38
C PHE A 202 0.72 10.68 14.68
N ASN A 203 1.40 9.75 15.37
CA ASN A 203 0.95 9.13 16.61
C ASN A 203 0.86 10.14 17.77
N SER A 204 1.68 11.20 17.76
CA SER A 204 1.59 12.31 18.72
C SER A 204 0.55 13.37 18.36
N GLY A 205 -0.16 13.19 17.25
CA GLY A 205 -1.29 14.04 16.85
C GLY A 205 -0.91 15.36 16.17
N LYS A 206 0.35 15.53 15.75
CA LYS A 206 0.84 16.80 15.17
C LYS A 206 0.28 17.11 13.78
N CYS A 207 -0.17 16.09 13.06
CA CYS A 207 -0.56 16.18 11.65
C CYS A 207 -2.06 15.93 11.39
N LEU A 208 -2.91 15.98 12.43
CA LEU A 208 -4.33 15.58 12.33
C LEU A 208 -5.27 16.64 11.75
N ALA A 209 -4.74 17.79 11.33
CA ALA A 209 -5.51 18.82 10.63
C ALA A 209 -5.51 18.52 9.12
N CYS A 210 -6.67 18.68 8.49
CA CYS A 210 -6.85 18.40 7.08
C CYS A 210 -7.20 19.67 6.30
N SER A 211 -6.25 20.20 5.52
CA SER A 211 -6.54 21.25 4.55
C SER A 211 -5.78 21.03 3.23
N GLY A 212 -6.51 20.97 2.11
CA GLY A 212 -5.91 20.84 0.78
C GLY A 212 -5.04 19.60 0.60
N GLU A 213 -3.73 19.81 0.41
CA GLU A 213 -2.70 18.76 0.18
C GLU A 213 -2.23 18.06 1.47
N GLU A 214 -2.79 18.41 2.62
CA GLU A 214 -2.41 17.81 3.91
C GLU A 214 -3.06 16.43 4.14
N CYS A 215 -4.01 16.03 3.28
CA CYS A 215 -4.66 14.74 3.34
C CYS A 215 -4.69 14.03 1.99
N GLY A 216 -4.77 12.70 2.07
CA GLY A 216 -5.04 11.85 0.94
C GLY A 216 -6.00 10.73 1.27
N TYR A 217 -6.48 10.07 0.22
CA TYR A 217 -7.44 8.98 0.34
C TYR A 217 -6.77 7.71 -0.14
N LEU A 218 -6.56 6.74 0.75
CA LEU A 218 -5.90 5.49 0.36
C LEU A 218 -6.76 4.71 -0.65
N GLY A 219 -6.09 4.07 -1.60
CA GLY A 219 -6.69 3.13 -2.54
C GLY A 219 -7.34 3.81 -3.73
N MET A 220 -8.55 3.41 -4.11
CA MET A 220 -9.18 3.82 -5.39
C MET A 220 -9.22 5.33 -5.60
N HIS A 221 -9.35 6.12 -4.53
CA HIS A 221 -9.49 7.58 -4.58
C HIS A 221 -8.18 8.37 -4.36
N ALA A 222 -7.01 7.71 -4.36
CA ALA A 222 -5.72 8.39 -4.17
C ALA A 222 -5.37 9.38 -5.28
N ASP A 223 -5.92 9.20 -6.49
CA ASP A 223 -5.80 10.11 -7.63
C ASP A 223 -6.39 11.52 -7.37
N ARG A 224 -7.21 11.67 -6.33
CA ARG A 224 -7.73 12.97 -5.90
C ARG A 224 -6.71 13.80 -5.12
N VAL A 225 -5.61 13.18 -4.69
CA VAL A 225 -4.53 13.88 -4.00
C VAL A 225 -3.76 14.71 -5.01
N LYS A 226 -3.47 15.97 -4.65
CA LYS A 226 -2.51 16.80 -5.37
C LYS A 226 -1.16 16.64 -4.66
N PRO A 227 -0.27 15.75 -5.13
CA PRO A 227 1.00 15.51 -4.45
C PRO A 227 1.86 16.78 -4.49
N HIS A 228 2.58 17.03 -3.39
CA HIS A 228 3.60 18.07 -3.37
C HIS A 228 4.68 17.75 -4.41
N ARG A 229 5.37 18.78 -4.93
CA ARG A 229 6.36 18.64 -6.02
C ARG A 229 7.52 17.69 -5.73
N THR A 230 7.73 17.32 -4.46
CA THR A 230 8.79 16.44 -3.98
C THR A 230 8.19 15.10 -3.52
N PRO A 231 8.21 14.03 -4.35
CA PRO A 231 7.59 12.75 -4.02
C PRO A 231 8.06 12.14 -2.70
N ALA A 232 9.37 12.23 -2.40
CA ALA A 232 9.95 11.68 -1.17
C ALA A 232 9.41 12.29 0.15
N THR A 233 8.67 13.41 0.08
CA THR A 233 8.06 14.06 1.25
C THR A 233 6.56 13.77 1.39
N ASN A 234 5.98 12.97 0.50
CA ASN A 234 4.53 12.71 0.43
C ASN A 234 4.14 11.42 1.16
N LYS A 235 4.57 11.31 2.42
CA LYS A 235 4.20 10.21 3.32
C LYS A 235 2.88 10.54 4.03
N TYR A 236 1.91 9.66 3.87
CA TYR A 236 0.59 9.76 4.50
C TYR A 236 0.41 8.63 5.50
N TYR A 237 -0.17 8.95 6.65
CA TYR A 237 -0.40 8.00 7.73
C TYR A 237 -1.88 7.94 8.08
N LEU A 238 -2.36 6.72 8.33
CA LEU A 238 -3.72 6.45 8.77
C LEU A 238 -3.73 5.17 9.60
N LYS A 239 -4.68 5.05 10.53
CA LYS A 239 -4.98 3.76 11.19
C LYS A 239 -6.25 3.14 10.62
N THR A 240 -6.30 1.82 10.65
CA THR A 240 -7.46 1.01 10.23
C THR A 240 -7.82 0.03 11.34
N GLY A 241 -8.99 -0.60 11.24
CA GLY A 241 -9.40 -1.65 12.17
C GLY A 241 -8.77 -3.00 11.86
N SER A 242 -8.98 -3.97 12.75
CA SER A 242 -8.46 -5.33 12.60
C SER A 242 -9.27 -6.24 11.68
N ARG A 243 -10.50 -5.85 11.32
CA ARG A 243 -11.45 -6.61 10.49
C ARG A 243 -12.25 -5.68 9.59
N SER A 244 -12.73 -6.21 8.46
CA SER A 244 -13.59 -5.48 7.53
C SER A 244 -14.95 -5.14 8.17
N PRO A 245 -15.53 -3.94 7.92
CA PRO A 245 -14.91 -2.82 7.21
C PRO A 245 -13.69 -2.30 8.00
N PHE A 246 -12.53 -2.20 7.34
CA PHE A 246 -11.27 -1.76 7.91
C PHE A 246 -11.22 -0.25 8.12
N CYS A 247 -11.89 0.52 7.26
CA CYS A 247 -11.85 1.97 7.34
C CYS A 247 -12.32 2.49 8.71
N ARG A 248 -11.60 3.48 9.26
CA ARG A 248 -11.95 4.16 10.51
C ARG A 248 -11.98 5.67 10.26
N LYS A 249 -12.78 6.39 11.06
CA LYS A 249 -12.78 7.86 11.10
C LYS A 249 -12.04 8.31 12.34
N PHE A 250 -11.16 9.29 12.19
CA PHE A 250 -10.47 9.91 13.30
C PHE A 250 -11.28 11.10 13.83
N LEU A 251 -11.33 11.22 15.15
CA LEU A 251 -11.91 12.37 15.85
C LEU A 251 -10.86 12.88 16.82
N LEU A 252 -10.47 14.15 16.67
CA LEU A 252 -9.62 14.82 17.64
C LEU A 252 -10.50 15.32 18.80
N CYS A 253 -10.34 14.73 19.98
CA CYS A 253 -11.04 15.15 21.19
C CYS A 253 -10.11 16.03 22.04
N MET A 254 -10.42 17.33 22.17
CA MET A 254 -9.70 18.24 23.07
C MET A 254 -10.46 18.41 24.38
N PHE A 255 -9.89 17.93 25.48
CA PHE A 255 -10.46 18.13 26.81
C PHE A 255 -9.82 19.36 27.47
N HIS A 256 -10.66 20.32 27.88
CA HIS A 256 -10.22 21.45 28.69
C HIS A 256 -10.60 21.16 30.15
N SER A 257 -9.61 20.91 31.01
CA SER A 257 -9.83 20.83 32.46
C SER A 257 -9.55 22.19 33.09
N THR A 258 -10.52 22.74 33.82
CA THR A 258 -10.36 23.98 34.60
C THR A 258 -9.98 23.72 36.06
N HIS A 259 -9.88 22.46 36.51
CA HIS A 259 -9.61 22.11 37.91
C HIS A 259 -8.64 20.94 38.05
N TRP A 260 -7.45 21.22 38.60
CA TRP A 260 -6.55 20.22 39.15
C TRP A 260 -6.66 20.24 40.67
N GLN A 261 -7.33 19.26 41.27
CA GLN A 261 -7.17 18.96 42.70
C GLN A 261 -6.23 17.76 42.83
N MET A 262 -4.99 18.02 43.22
CA MET A 262 -4.10 17.00 43.75
C MET A 262 -4.63 16.58 45.12
N HIS A 263 -5.25 15.40 45.22
CA HIS A 263 -5.40 14.73 46.50
C HIS A 263 -4.06 14.10 46.87
N ILE A 264 -3.28 14.79 47.70
CA ILE A 264 -2.19 14.17 48.45
C ILE A 264 -2.86 13.43 49.62
N PRO A 265 -2.75 12.09 49.71
CA PRO A 265 -3.28 11.36 50.87
C PRO A 265 -2.53 11.82 52.13
N PRO A 266 -3.22 12.02 53.26
CA PRO A 266 -2.54 12.35 54.51
C PRO A 266 -1.59 11.21 54.88
N THR A 267 -0.30 11.53 55.05
CA THR A 267 0.66 10.63 55.69
C THR A 267 0.23 10.48 57.15
N SER A 268 -0.22 9.27 57.51
CA SER A 268 -0.59 8.92 58.88
C SER A 268 0.64 8.93 59.80
N PRO A 269 0.52 9.43 61.05
CA PRO A 269 1.57 9.39 62.06
C PRO A 269 1.84 7.98 62.60
#